data_AF-C9SQG5-F1
#
_entry.id   AF-C9SQG5-F1
#
_cell.length_a   1.000
_cell.length_b   1.000
_cell.length_c   1.000
_cell.angle_alpha   90.00
_cell.angle_beta   90.00
_cell.angle_gamma   90.00
#
_symmetry.space_group_name_H-M   'P 1'
#
loop_
_entity.id
_entity.type
_entity.pdbx_description
1 polymer ?
#
loop_
_entity_poly.entity_id
_entity_poly.type
_entity_poly.pdbx_seq_one_letter_code
_entity_poly.pdbx_strand_id
1 'polypeptide(L)'
;MADIPTTKRALVAPRFCGPRDFEIADRPLPAMTRPGHVLIRVHACALMAGDCVRARGTPIIRLKVDFPMELGGEGAGIIVAIGSGGQEFQEERMLLLKPTNFELEDAASLPGRFSGLGGIAIQMAKNVFGAGKIISTVSTGKMPLVEKFLPGLVDQLVDYQTEDVSKVVPQHSVDFMFNPQMTTLNAGIPLLHPQTGVLVSLAGIPTSKLAKLMLGPKMVPFWLGWIFDLGQCWYSFLLRGTKIQYEFVSGDPGDREALEKTGEMIAMGKIRAIIRTVNLSDAEGVRAECEKVAAIKGGFGRLVVRVVE
;
A
#
# COMPACT_ATOMS: atom_id res chain seq x y z
N MET A 1 -22.07 28.64 0.37
CA MET A 1 -21.12 28.02 -0.59
C MET A 1 -19.79 28.71 -0.40
N ALA A 2 -18.79 27.98 0.09
CA ALA A 2 -17.44 28.51 0.16
C ALA A 2 -16.99 28.97 -1.23
N ASP A 3 -16.23 30.06 -1.31
CA ASP A 3 -15.65 30.52 -2.58
C ASP A 3 -14.63 29.47 -3.06
N ILE A 4 -15.04 28.63 -4.01
CA ILE A 4 -14.22 27.54 -4.52
C ILE A 4 -13.27 28.16 -5.57
N PRO A 5 -11.94 28.05 -5.39
CA PRO A 5 -10.99 28.64 -6.32
C PRO A 5 -11.10 28.00 -7.70
N THR A 6 -10.66 28.70 -8.76
CA THR A 6 -10.66 28.14 -10.12
C THR A 6 -9.50 27.19 -10.39
N THR A 7 -8.46 27.23 -9.55
CA THR A 7 -7.26 26.40 -9.63
C THR A 7 -6.93 25.71 -8.30
N LYS A 8 -6.08 24.68 -8.36
CA LYS A 8 -5.50 23.97 -7.22
C LYS A 8 -3.99 23.85 -7.41
N ARG A 9 -3.24 23.78 -6.31
CA ARG A 9 -1.84 23.34 -6.34
C ARG A 9 -1.77 21.83 -6.23
N ALA A 10 -0.95 21.20 -7.06
CA ALA A 10 -0.74 19.76 -7.05
C ALA A 10 0.74 19.42 -7.24
N LEU A 11 1.17 18.32 -6.62
CA LEU A 11 2.43 17.68 -6.98
C LEU A 11 2.22 16.93 -8.30
N VAL A 12 3.07 17.20 -9.28
CA VAL A 12 2.96 16.65 -10.62
C VAL A 12 4.29 16.09 -11.12
N ALA A 13 4.21 15.08 -11.98
CA ALA A 13 5.28 14.67 -12.86
C ALA A 13 5.08 15.38 -14.22
N PRO A 14 5.99 16.27 -14.67
CA PRO A 14 5.81 17.02 -15.93
C PRO A 14 6.01 16.16 -17.18
N ARG A 15 6.70 15.03 -17.03
CA ARG A 15 6.97 14.00 -18.04
C ARG A 15 7.22 12.68 -17.32
N PHE A 16 7.49 11.61 -18.06
CA PHE A 16 8.07 10.42 -17.45
C PHE A 16 9.40 10.78 -16.78
N CYS A 17 9.44 10.68 -15.45
CA CYS A 17 10.57 11.14 -14.65
C CYS A 17 10.61 10.50 -13.26
N GLY A 18 11.76 10.61 -12.61
CA GLY A 18 11.92 10.21 -11.21
C GLY A 18 11.53 11.35 -10.24
N PRO A 19 11.46 11.05 -8.93
CA PRO A 19 11.05 12.02 -7.92
C PRO A 19 11.80 13.35 -7.91
N ARG A 20 13.05 13.40 -8.35
CA ARG A 20 13.86 14.64 -8.44
C ARG A 20 13.23 15.70 -9.33
N ASP A 21 12.52 15.28 -10.36
CA ASP A 21 11.94 16.15 -11.38
C ASP A 21 10.45 16.43 -11.10
N PHE A 22 9.91 16.02 -9.94
CA PHE A 22 8.53 16.35 -9.59
C PHE A 22 8.40 17.85 -9.32
N GLU A 23 7.27 18.43 -9.68
CA GLU A 23 7.02 19.86 -9.58
C GLU A 23 5.72 20.12 -8.81
N ILE A 24 5.65 21.26 -8.14
CA ILE A 24 4.38 21.77 -7.64
C ILE A 24 3.87 22.75 -8.69
N ALA A 25 2.70 22.49 -9.24
CA ALA A 25 2.11 23.30 -10.28
C ALA A 25 0.67 23.67 -9.94
N ASP A 26 0.24 24.84 -10.40
CA ASP A 26 -1.18 25.19 -10.45
C ASP A 26 -1.86 24.40 -11.57
N ARG A 27 -2.99 23.80 -11.23
CA ARG A 27 -3.82 22.95 -12.10
C ARG A 27 -5.25 23.44 -12.06
N PRO A 28 -6.01 23.32 -13.15
CA PRO A 28 -7.44 23.60 -13.11
C PRO A 28 -8.13 22.64 -12.15
N LEU A 29 -9.23 23.09 -11.54
CA LEU A 29 -10.08 22.16 -10.80
C LEU A 29 -10.69 21.11 -11.74
N PRO A 30 -10.87 19.86 -11.28
CA PRO A 30 -11.51 18.83 -12.07
C PRO A 30 -12.98 19.18 -12.30
N ALA A 31 -13.44 19.03 -13.55
CA ALA A 31 -14.83 19.25 -13.89
C ALA A 31 -15.73 18.13 -13.32
N MET A 32 -16.82 18.49 -12.65
CA MET A 32 -17.83 17.54 -12.16
C MET A 32 -18.76 17.13 -13.31
N THR A 33 -18.28 16.27 -14.20
CA THR A 33 -18.98 15.92 -15.46
C THR A 33 -19.98 14.78 -15.33
N ARG A 34 -19.95 13.98 -14.27
CA ARG A 34 -20.83 12.81 -14.10
C ARG A 34 -21.66 12.91 -12.81
N PRO A 35 -22.87 12.33 -12.79
CA PRO A 35 -23.63 12.19 -11.56
C PRO A 35 -22.85 11.45 -10.47
N GLY A 36 -23.00 11.88 -9.23
CA GLY A 36 -22.30 11.30 -8.07
C GLY A 36 -20.85 11.74 -7.89
N HIS A 37 -20.30 12.59 -8.76
CA HIS A 37 -19.01 13.24 -8.50
C HIS A 37 -19.12 14.16 -7.28
N VAL A 38 -18.07 14.17 -6.46
CA VAL A 38 -17.88 15.13 -5.37
C VAL A 38 -16.53 15.82 -5.55
N LEU A 39 -16.49 17.10 -5.23
CA LEU A 39 -15.25 17.86 -5.15
C LEU A 39 -14.78 17.87 -3.70
N ILE A 40 -13.54 17.44 -3.48
CA ILE A 40 -12.95 17.32 -2.16
C ILE A 40 -11.75 18.26 -2.05
N ARG A 41 -11.76 19.11 -1.02
CA ARG A 41 -10.57 19.86 -0.61
C ARG A 41 -9.69 18.91 0.18
N VAL A 42 -8.60 18.48 -0.44
CA VAL A 42 -7.65 17.52 0.13
C VAL A 42 -6.80 18.22 1.18
N HIS A 43 -6.79 17.73 2.42
CA HIS A 43 -5.93 18.23 3.50
C HIS A 43 -4.62 17.45 3.60
N ALA A 44 -4.67 16.15 3.32
CA ALA A 44 -3.51 15.27 3.36
C ALA A 44 -3.59 14.22 2.25
N CYS A 45 -2.45 13.87 1.68
CA CYS A 45 -2.35 12.91 0.60
C CYS A 45 -1.20 11.93 0.85
N ALA A 46 -1.41 10.63 0.64
CA ALA A 46 -0.38 9.63 0.78
C ALA A 46 0.33 9.39 -0.56
N LEU A 47 1.67 9.33 -0.53
CA LEU A 47 2.48 8.97 -1.68
C LEU A 47 3.09 7.58 -1.51
N MET A 48 3.00 6.80 -2.58
CA MET A 48 3.42 5.40 -2.61
C MET A 48 4.52 5.17 -3.63
N ALA A 49 5.20 4.02 -3.50
CA ALA A 49 6.14 3.54 -4.51
C ALA A 49 5.46 3.40 -5.88
N GLY A 50 4.16 3.09 -5.93
CA GLY A 50 3.40 3.00 -7.17
C GLY A 50 3.23 4.32 -7.90
N ASP A 51 3.01 5.43 -7.19
CA ASP A 51 3.00 6.76 -7.80
C ASP A 51 4.34 7.05 -8.47
N CYS A 52 5.45 6.73 -7.79
CA CYS A 52 6.80 6.96 -8.30
C CYS A 52 7.14 6.08 -9.51
N VAL A 53 6.67 4.83 -9.54
CA VAL A 53 6.89 3.94 -10.69
C VAL A 53 6.03 4.34 -11.87
N ARG A 54 4.76 4.73 -11.64
CA ARG A 54 3.90 5.28 -12.69
C ARG A 54 4.51 6.55 -13.29
N ALA A 55 5.01 7.45 -12.44
CA ALA A 55 5.70 8.68 -12.86
C ALA A 55 6.96 8.40 -13.67
N ARG A 56 7.71 7.35 -13.33
CA ARG A 56 8.91 6.96 -14.09
C ARG A 56 8.59 6.37 -15.45
N GLY A 57 7.45 5.69 -15.58
CA GLY A 57 7.09 4.93 -16.77
C GLY A 57 7.89 3.63 -16.92
N THR A 58 7.47 2.78 -17.86
CA THR A 58 8.15 1.53 -18.21
C THR A 58 8.18 1.38 -19.73
N PRO A 59 9.27 0.83 -20.31
CA PRO A 59 9.32 0.54 -21.74
C PRO A 59 8.45 -0.68 -22.13
N ILE A 60 8.01 -1.48 -21.15
CA ILE A 60 7.28 -2.73 -21.37
C ILE A 60 5.77 -2.49 -21.55
N ILE A 61 5.22 -1.51 -20.85
CA ILE A 61 3.79 -1.17 -20.88
C ILE A 61 3.65 0.30 -21.27
N ARG A 62 2.92 0.56 -22.37
CA ARG A 62 2.65 1.93 -22.81
C ARG A 62 1.45 2.49 -22.06
N LEU A 63 1.76 3.11 -20.91
CA LEU A 63 0.84 3.97 -20.17
C LEU A 63 0.30 5.10 -21.05
N LYS A 64 -1.01 5.17 -21.27
CA LYS A 64 -1.66 6.40 -21.76
C LYS A 64 -1.82 7.37 -20.60
N VAL A 65 -0.93 8.35 -20.52
CA VAL A 65 -0.91 9.36 -19.44
C VAL A 65 -0.81 10.74 -20.06
N ASP A 66 -1.71 11.63 -19.63
CA ASP A 66 -1.64 13.05 -19.94
C ASP A 66 -0.69 13.75 -18.95
N PHE A 67 0.22 14.55 -19.49
CA PHE A 67 1.15 15.35 -18.71
C PHE A 67 0.68 16.82 -18.60
N PRO A 68 0.94 17.50 -17.47
CA PRO A 68 1.61 17.01 -16.28
C PRO A 68 0.70 16.08 -15.45
N MET A 69 1.23 14.94 -15.04
CA MET A 69 0.48 13.91 -14.30
C MET A 69 0.43 14.24 -12.81
N GLU A 70 -0.77 14.34 -12.25
CA GLU A 70 -0.96 14.52 -10.82
C GLU A 70 -0.64 13.24 -10.03
N LEU A 71 0.05 13.40 -8.91
CA LEU A 71 0.49 12.32 -8.03
C LEU A 71 -0.32 12.31 -6.73
N GLY A 72 -0.39 11.14 -6.08
CA GLY A 72 -1.05 11.01 -4.79
C GLY A 72 -2.52 10.59 -4.91
N GLY A 73 -2.73 9.33 -5.26
CA GLY A 73 -4.06 8.76 -5.47
C GLY A 73 -4.88 8.50 -4.20
N GLU A 74 -4.28 8.62 -3.02
CA GLU A 74 -4.93 8.36 -1.72
C GLU A 74 -4.85 9.62 -0.86
N GLY A 75 -5.93 9.97 -0.15
CA GLY A 75 -5.91 11.19 0.66
C GLY A 75 -7.06 11.30 1.65
N ALA A 76 -7.09 12.41 2.37
CA ALA A 76 -8.14 12.77 3.30
C ALA A 76 -8.48 14.25 3.11
N GLY A 77 -9.77 14.58 3.10
CA GLY A 77 -10.20 15.95 2.88
C GLY A 77 -11.67 16.17 3.23
N ILE A 78 -12.17 17.36 2.95
CA ILE A 78 -13.58 17.73 3.17
C ILE A 78 -14.32 17.91 1.84
N ILE A 79 -15.58 17.51 1.79
CA ILE A 79 -16.43 17.78 0.62
C ILE A 79 -16.71 19.28 0.54
N VAL A 80 -16.41 19.88 -0.61
CA VAL A 80 -16.66 21.31 -0.88
C VAL A 80 -17.69 21.56 -1.98
N ALA A 81 -17.99 20.55 -2.81
CA ALA A 81 -19.12 20.58 -3.73
C ALA A 81 -19.58 19.16 -4.04
N ILE A 82 -20.87 19.03 -4.34
CA ILE A 82 -21.50 17.77 -4.72
C ILE A 82 -22.14 17.97 -6.09
N GLY A 83 -21.79 17.11 -7.05
CA GLY A 83 -22.41 17.07 -8.37
C GLY A 83 -23.84 16.53 -8.33
N SER A 84 -24.53 16.54 -9.47
CA SER A 84 -25.89 16.03 -9.56
C SER A 84 -26.00 14.57 -9.10
N GLY A 85 -27.04 14.21 -8.35
CA GLY A 85 -27.28 12.83 -7.90
C GLY A 85 -26.44 12.33 -6.71
N GLY A 86 -25.56 13.15 -6.12
CA GLY A 86 -24.79 12.79 -4.93
C GLY A 86 -25.54 12.90 -3.59
N GLN A 87 -26.82 12.47 -3.53
CA GLN A 87 -27.70 12.69 -2.37
C GLN A 87 -27.23 11.97 -1.08
N GLU A 88 -26.31 11.00 -1.18
CA GLU A 88 -25.73 10.29 -0.03
C GLU A 88 -24.58 11.05 0.65
N PHE A 89 -24.08 12.12 0.04
CA PHE A 89 -22.96 12.92 0.55
C PHE A 89 -23.46 14.25 1.15
N GLN A 90 -22.71 14.77 2.13
CA GLN A 90 -22.98 16.07 2.75
C GLN A 90 -21.72 16.93 2.67
N GLU A 91 -21.87 18.20 2.31
CA GLU A 91 -20.78 19.19 2.35
C GLU A 91 -20.17 19.27 3.75
N GLU A 92 -18.90 19.68 3.84
CA GLU A 92 -18.12 19.80 5.09
C GLU A 92 -17.84 18.47 5.82
N ARG A 93 -18.24 17.33 5.24
CA ARG A 93 -17.90 16.01 5.77
C ARG A 93 -16.49 15.58 5.38
N MET A 94 -15.74 15.01 6.32
CA MET A 94 -14.45 14.39 6.06
C MET A 94 -14.62 13.11 5.24
N LEU A 95 -13.88 12.99 4.15
CA LEU A 95 -13.80 11.79 3.32
C LEU A 95 -12.36 11.31 3.17
N LEU A 96 -12.20 9.99 3.20
CA LEU A 96 -10.99 9.32 2.76
C LEU A 96 -11.08 9.07 1.26
N LEU A 97 -10.20 9.73 0.51
CA LEU A 97 -10.00 9.54 -0.90
C LEU A 97 -9.27 8.22 -1.17
N LYS A 98 -9.84 7.47 -2.10
CA LYS A 98 -9.26 6.28 -2.70
C LYS A 98 -8.79 6.62 -4.11
N PRO A 99 -7.88 5.85 -4.70
CA PRO A 99 -7.59 5.99 -6.12
C PRO A 99 -8.82 5.55 -6.92
N THR A 100 -9.63 6.52 -7.37
CA THR A 100 -10.90 6.27 -8.08
C THR A 100 -10.77 6.29 -9.60
N ASN A 101 -9.62 6.71 -10.15
CA ASN A 101 -9.34 6.75 -11.60
C ASN A 101 -7.95 6.20 -11.94
N PHE A 102 -7.63 5.00 -11.48
CA PHE A 102 -6.68 4.17 -12.22
C PHE A 102 -7.51 3.36 -13.21
N GLU A 103 -7.49 3.72 -14.50
CA GLU A 103 -7.64 2.67 -15.50
C GLU A 103 -6.50 1.69 -15.22
N LEU A 104 -6.84 0.54 -14.65
CA LEU A 104 -5.95 -0.48 -14.09
C LEU A 104 -5.08 -1.16 -15.16
N GLU A 105 -4.82 -0.50 -16.29
CA GLU A 105 -4.05 -1.02 -17.42
C GLU A 105 -2.56 -1.30 -17.08
N ASP A 106 -2.12 -1.01 -15.86
CA ASP A 106 -0.69 -0.90 -15.56
C ASP A 106 -0.25 -1.37 -14.16
N ALA A 107 -1.05 -2.21 -13.49
CA ALA A 107 -0.70 -2.75 -12.18
C ALA A 107 0.32 -3.93 -12.27
N ALA A 108 1.52 -3.67 -12.79
CA ALA A 108 2.65 -4.57 -12.60
C ALA A 108 3.14 -4.49 -11.14
N SER A 109 3.41 -5.65 -10.54
CA SER A 109 3.85 -5.84 -9.16
C SER A 109 4.96 -4.87 -8.73
N LEU A 110 4.70 -4.11 -7.66
CA LEU A 110 5.63 -3.13 -7.12
C LEU A 110 6.25 -3.64 -5.82
N PRO A 111 7.55 -3.99 -5.81
CA PRO A 111 8.29 -4.19 -4.57
C PRO A 111 8.22 -2.90 -3.73
N GLY A 112 8.01 -3.00 -2.42
CA GLY A 112 8.31 -1.92 -1.48
C GLY A 112 7.18 -1.21 -0.74
N ARG A 113 5.97 -1.77 -0.71
CA ARG A 113 4.83 -1.21 0.04
C ARG A 113 4.92 -1.36 1.58
N PHE A 114 6.02 -1.86 2.14
CA PHE A 114 5.90 -2.72 3.32
C PHE A 114 6.21 -2.11 4.70
N SER A 115 6.89 -0.96 4.82
CA SER A 115 7.21 -0.43 6.17
C SER A 115 5.98 0.12 6.92
N GLY A 116 4.98 0.65 6.22
CA GLY A 116 3.70 1.00 6.82
C GLY A 116 2.83 -0.23 7.11
N LEU A 117 2.82 -1.19 6.20
CA LEU A 117 1.95 -2.36 6.29
C LEU A 117 2.38 -3.36 7.37
N GLY A 118 3.69 -3.58 7.53
CA GLY A 118 4.22 -4.46 8.58
C GLY A 118 3.87 -3.96 9.99
N GLY A 119 3.93 -2.64 10.22
CA GLY A 119 3.53 -2.07 11.50
C GLY A 119 2.04 -2.16 11.79
N ILE A 120 1.19 -2.07 10.76
CA ILE A 120 -0.25 -2.33 10.90
C ILE A 120 -0.51 -3.81 11.16
N ALA A 121 0.18 -4.72 10.47
CA ALA A 121 0.06 -6.16 10.67
C ALA A 121 0.42 -6.59 12.10
N ILE A 122 1.49 -6.01 12.68
CA ILE A 122 1.86 -6.24 14.09
C ILE A 122 0.75 -5.79 15.04
N GLN A 123 0.21 -4.59 14.83
CA GLN A 123 -0.89 -4.07 15.65
C GLN A 123 -2.15 -4.92 15.53
N MET A 124 -2.50 -5.37 14.32
CA MET A 124 -3.62 -6.29 14.10
C MET A 124 -3.42 -7.60 14.87
N ALA A 125 -2.25 -8.21 14.71
CA ALA A 125 -1.94 -9.47 15.36
C ALA A 125 -2.04 -9.36 16.89
N LYS A 126 -1.43 -8.35 17.50
CA LYS A 126 -1.42 -8.18 18.97
C LYS A 126 -2.74 -7.64 19.53
N ASN A 127 -3.26 -6.53 18.97
CA ASN A 127 -4.37 -5.78 19.57
C ASN A 127 -5.76 -6.25 19.13
N VAL A 128 -5.86 -6.95 18.00
CA VAL A 128 -7.15 -7.40 17.45
C VAL A 128 -7.30 -8.92 17.58
N PHE A 129 -6.29 -9.68 17.16
CA PHE A 129 -6.34 -11.14 17.18
C PHE A 129 -5.74 -11.78 18.43
N GLY A 130 -5.10 -11.00 19.31
CA GLY A 130 -4.57 -11.49 20.58
C GLY A 130 -3.40 -12.47 20.42
N ALA A 131 -2.58 -12.30 19.39
CA ALA A 131 -1.39 -13.13 19.16
C ALA A 131 -0.47 -13.11 20.39
N GLY A 132 -0.14 -14.30 20.90
CA GLY A 132 0.66 -14.43 22.13
C GLY A 132 2.08 -13.89 21.96
N LYS A 133 2.74 -14.27 20.86
CA LYS A 133 4.13 -13.88 20.54
C LYS A 133 4.20 -13.30 19.12
N ILE A 134 4.87 -12.17 18.99
CA ILE A 134 5.16 -11.49 17.71
C ILE A 134 6.65 -11.56 17.43
N ILE A 135 6.99 -12.12 16.27
CA ILE A 135 8.35 -12.09 15.72
C ILE A 135 8.33 -11.15 14.51
N SER A 136 9.22 -10.17 14.49
CA SER A 136 9.35 -9.23 13.37
C SER A 136 10.80 -9.18 12.87
N THR A 137 10.97 -9.02 11.57
CA THR A 137 12.28 -8.84 10.94
C THR A 137 12.36 -7.45 10.32
N VAL A 138 13.44 -6.73 10.60
CA VAL A 138 13.69 -5.41 10.01
C VAL A 138 15.17 -5.24 9.66
N SER A 139 15.49 -4.24 8.84
CA SER A 139 16.86 -3.86 8.55
C SER A 139 17.48 -3.14 9.74
N THR A 140 18.81 -3.22 9.92
CA THR A 140 19.58 -2.56 10.98
C THR A 140 19.12 -1.13 11.28
N GLY A 141 19.04 -0.26 10.27
CA GLY A 141 18.65 1.14 10.45
C GLY A 141 17.20 1.37 10.94
N LYS A 142 16.36 0.33 10.94
CA LYS A 142 14.96 0.38 11.41
C LYS A 142 14.77 -0.25 12.80
N MET A 143 15.78 -0.95 13.34
CA MET A 143 15.68 -1.58 14.66
C MET A 143 15.22 -0.60 15.76
N PRO A 144 15.79 0.62 15.87
CA PRO A 144 15.35 1.57 16.91
C PRO A 144 13.95 2.14 16.66
N LEU A 145 13.46 2.09 15.41
CA LEU A 145 12.16 2.64 15.03
C LEU A 145 11.02 1.71 15.44
N VAL A 146 11.26 0.40 15.52
CA VAL A 146 10.25 -0.54 16.01
C VAL A 146 9.87 -0.22 17.44
N GLU A 147 10.85 -0.05 18.35
CA GLU A 147 10.55 0.32 19.73
C GLU A 147 9.88 1.69 19.82
N LYS A 148 10.31 2.66 19.01
CA LYS A 148 9.73 4.00 18.99
C LYS A 148 8.25 4.01 18.58
N PHE A 149 7.87 3.23 17.57
CA PHE A 149 6.55 3.31 16.94
C PHE A 149 5.62 2.14 17.29
N LEU A 150 6.16 1.04 17.79
CA LEU A 150 5.45 -0.18 18.18
C LEU A 150 5.93 -0.67 19.56
N PRO A 151 5.97 0.22 20.58
CA PRO A 151 6.56 -0.10 21.88
C PRO A 151 5.85 -1.29 22.52
N GLY A 152 6.63 -2.31 22.92
CA GLY A 152 6.12 -3.51 23.60
C GLY A 152 5.21 -4.42 22.75
N LEU A 153 5.07 -4.19 21.44
CA LEU A 153 4.23 -5.03 20.58
C LEU A 153 5.00 -6.18 19.90
N VAL A 154 6.33 -6.09 19.86
CA VAL A 154 7.20 -7.10 19.23
C VAL A 154 7.99 -7.81 20.32
N ASP A 155 7.74 -9.11 20.48
CA ASP A 155 8.38 -9.95 21.49
C ASP A 155 9.79 -10.39 21.07
N GLN A 156 10.03 -10.56 19.77
CA GLN A 156 11.34 -10.89 19.21
C GLN A 156 11.58 -10.10 17.92
N LEU A 157 12.57 -9.22 17.94
CA LEU A 157 12.96 -8.41 16.79
C LEU A 157 14.29 -8.92 16.24
N VAL A 158 14.32 -9.25 14.94
CA VAL A 158 15.51 -9.82 14.27
C VAL A 158 16.01 -8.86 13.19
N ASP A 159 17.31 -8.56 13.22
CA ASP A 159 17.98 -7.82 12.15
C ASP A 159 18.41 -8.77 11.04
N TYR A 160 17.67 -8.77 9.93
CA TYR A 160 17.94 -9.67 8.81
C TYR A 160 19.22 -9.33 8.04
N GLN A 161 19.84 -8.17 8.28
CA GLN A 161 21.10 -7.79 7.61
C GLN A 161 22.32 -8.39 8.30
N THR A 162 22.21 -8.68 9.59
CA THR A 162 23.31 -9.19 10.41
C THR A 162 23.12 -10.64 10.81
N GLU A 163 21.87 -11.12 10.87
CA GLU A 163 21.52 -12.45 11.34
C GLU A 163 20.68 -13.22 10.33
N ASP A 164 20.87 -14.53 10.31
CA ASP A 164 20.04 -15.45 9.54
C ASP A 164 18.79 -15.82 10.36
N VAL A 165 17.63 -15.35 9.90
CA VAL A 165 16.33 -15.58 10.55
C VAL A 165 16.07 -17.06 10.79
N SER A 166 16.51 -17.94 9.88
CA SER A 166 16.30 -19.39 9.97
C SER A 166 17.08 -20.05 11.11
N LYS A 167 18.11 -19.39 11.63
CA LYS A 167 18.93 -19.87 12.76
C LYS A 167 18.46 -19.30 14.10
N VAL A 168 17.86 -18.11 14.07
CA VAL A 168 17.42 -17.40 15.28
C VAL A 168 15.99 -17.78 15.67
N VAL A 169 15.13 -18.02 14.70
CA VAL A 169 13.76 -18.47 14.93
C VAL A 169 13.72 -19.99 14.83
N PRO A 170 13.24 -20.72 15.86
CA PRO A 170 13.15 -22.17 15.79
C PRO A 170 12.25 -22.63 14.63
N GLN A 171 12.63 -23.73 13.99
CA GLN A 171 11.80 -24.35 12.95
C GLN A 171 10.46 -24.79 13.53
N HIS A 172 9.41 -24.74 12.71
CA HIS A 172 8.05 -25.17 13.07
C HIS A 172 7.41 -24.47 14.28
N SER A 173 7.94 -23.30 14.67
CA SER A 173 7.48 -22.55 15.84
C SER A 173 6.50 -21.43 15.53
N VAL A 174 6.20 -21.19 14.25
CA VAL A 174 5.32 -20.09 13.80
C VAL A 174 4.00 -20.65 13.28
N ASP A 175 2.88 -20.19 13.83
CA ASP A 175 1.54 -20.60 13.37
C ASP A 175 1.03 -19.75 12.20
N PHE A 176 1.40 -18.47 12.15
CA PHE A 176 0.94 -17.52 11.14
C PHE A 176 2.10 -16.67 10.64
N MET A 177 2.31 -16.65 9.33
CA MET A 177 3.32 -15.82 8.67
C MET A 177 2.67 -14.86 7.67
N PHE A 178 2.93 -13.58 7.87
CA PHE A 178 2.62 -12.53 6.90
C PHE A 178 3.86 -12.20 6.08
N ASN A 179 3.82 -12.55 4.79
CA ASN A 179 4.95 -12.46 3.89
C ASN A 179 4.79 -11.34 2.84
N PRO A 180 5.54 -10.25 2.97
CA PRO A 180 5.48 -9.17 1.99
C PRO A 180 6.38 -9.38 0.75
N GLN A 181 7.32 -10.32 0.76
CA GLN A 181 8.35 -10.40 -0.30
C GLN A 181 8.55 -11.83 -0.77
N MET A 182 8.74 -12.04 -2.08
CA MET A 182 8.99 -13.39 -2.60
C MET A 182 10.30 -14.01 -2.09
N THR A 183 11.31 -13.17 -1.83
CA THR A 183 12.64 -13.59 -1.36
C THR A 183 12.62 -14.19 0.05
N THR A 184 11.64 -13.83 0.87
CA THR A 184 11.54 -14.29 2.27
C THR A 184 10.75 -15.60 2.42
N LEU A 185 10.15 -16.12 1.35
CA LEU A 185 9.39 -17.37 1.38
C LEU A 185 10.25 -18.58 1.75
N ASN A 186 11.41 -18.73 1.11
CA ASN A 186 12.28 -19.90 1.34
C ASN A 186 12.82 -19.98 2.78
N ALA A 187 13.12 -18.82 3.39
CA ALA A 187 13.59 -18.75 4.76
C ALA A 187 12.43 -18.86 5.78
N GLY A 188 11.23 -18.42 5.41
CA GLY A 188 10.07 -18.39 6.30
C GLY A 188 9.27 -19.69 6.37
N ILE A 189 9.13 -20.42 5.25
CA ILE A 189 8.36 -21.67 5.19
C ILE A 189 8.83 -22.71 6.23
N PRO A 190 10.15 -22.95 6.43
CA PRO A 190 10.62 -23.89 7.45
C PRO A 190 10.28 -23.48 8.89
N LEU A 191 10.02 -22.19 9.14
CA LEU A 191 9.63 -21.68 10.46
C LEU A 191 8.17 -21.99 10.79
N LEU A 192 7.33 -22.17 9.76
CA LEU A 192 5.92 -22.46 9.93
C LEU A 192 5.69 -23.88 10.45
N HIS A 193 4.67 -24.01 11.31
CA HIS A 193 4.22 -25.32 11.76
C HIS A 193 3.64 -26.12 10.58
N PRO A 194 4.15 -27.34 10.28
CA PRO A 194 3.86 -28.00 9.02
C PRO A 194 2.42 -28.51 8.91
N GLN A 195 1.67 -28.65 10.01
CA GLN A 195 0.29 -29.17 9.99
C GLN A 195 -0.78 -28.09 10.16
N THR A 196 -0.44 -26.96 10.75
CA THR A 196 -1.40 -25.90 11.14
C THR A 196 -1.01 -24.52 10.64
N GLY A 197 0.20 -24.37 10.11
CA GLY A 197 0.74 -23.09 9.69
C GLY A 197 -0.10 -22.44 8.59
N VAL A 198 -0.24 -21.12 8.68
CA VAL A 198 -0.89 -20.29 7.68
C VAL A 198 0.11 -19.27 7.15
N LEU A 199 0.29 -19.27 5.83
CA LEU A 199 1.15 -18.36 5.09
C LEU A 199 0.29 -17.44 4.24
N VAL A 200 0.18 -16.18 4.67
CA VAL A 200 -0.47 -15.12 3.88
C VAL A 200 0.60 -14.31 3.19
N SER A 201 0.58 -14.28 1.86
CA SER A 201 1.55 -13.54 1.07
C SER A 201 0.92 -12.37 0.32
N LEU A 202 1.64 -11.25 0.29
CA LEU A 202 1.32 -10.08 -0.55
C LEU A 202 2.25 -9.95 -1.75
N ALA A 203 3.29 -10.78 -1.83
CA ALA A 203 4.14 -10.91 -3.00
C ALA A 203 4.16 -12.35 -3.48
N GLY A 204 3.85 -12.55 -4.75
CA GLY A 204 3.73 -13.88 -5.33
C GLY A 204 3.09 -13.83 -6.71
N ILE A 205 3.01 -15.00 -7.33
CA ILE A 205 2.23 -15.21 -8.54
C ILE A 205 0.76 -15.26 -8.10
N PRO A 206 -0.11 -14.32 -8.54
CA PRO A 206 -1.53 -14.36 -8.20
C PRO A 206 -2.21 -15.57 -8.86
N THR A 207 -3.36 -15.99 -8.33
CA THR A 207 -4.27 -16.88 -9.07
C THR A 207 -4.89 -16.13 -10.24
N SER A 208 -5.41 -16.85 -11.25
CA SER A 208 -6.08 -16.20 -12.38
C SER A 208 -7.27 -15.33 -11.96
N LYS A 209 -8.02 -15.73 -10.93
CA LYS A 209 -9.11 -14.93 -10.34
C LYS A 209 -8.59 -13.62 -9.77
N LEU A 210 -7.53 -13.67 -8.96
CA LEU A 210 -6.98 -12.47 -8.35
C LEU A 210 -6.25 -11.60 -9.37
N ALA A 211 -5.57 -12.19 -10.35
CA ALA A 211 -4.96 -11.45 -11.45
C ALA A 211 -6.01 -10.64 -12.22
N LYS A 212 -7.17 -11.24 -12.50
CA LYS A 212 -8.31 -10.52 -13.13
C LYS A 212 -8.87 -9.42 -12.24
N LEU A 213 -8.89 -9.60 -10.92
CA LEU A 213 -9.28 -8.54 -9.98
C LEU A 213 -8.27 -7.38 -10.00
N MET A 214 -6.98 -7.68 -10.01
CA MET A 214 -5.89 -6.70 -9.94
C MET A 214 -5.63 -5.96 -11.26
N LEU A 215 -5.69 -6.66 -12.40
CA LEU A 215 -5.33 -6.15 -13.73
C LEU A 215 -6.57 -5.90 -14.62
N GLY A 216 -7.74 -6.38 -14.21
CA GLY A 216 -8.94 -6.35 -15.01
C GLY A 216 -9.04 -7.53 -16.00
N PRO A 217 -10.26 -7.94 -16.38
CA PRO A 217 -10.47 -9.10 -17.24
C PRO A 217 -9.89 -8.96 -18.65
N LYS A 218 -9.80 -7.73 -19.18
CA LYS A 218 -9.30 -7.46 -20.54
C LYS A 218 -7.79 -7.66 -20.67
N MET A 219 -7.04 -7.35 -19.62
CA MET A 219 -5.59 -7.53 -19.58
C MET A 219 -5.15 -8.96 -19.28
N VAL A 220 -6.04 -9.79 -18.72
CA VAL A 220 -5.76 -11.19 -18.37
C VAL A 220 -6.54 -12.10 -19.32
N PRO A 221 -6.08 -12.27 -20.57
CA PRO A 221 -6.70 -13.22 -21.49
C PRO A 221 -6.61 -14.64 -20.93
N PHE A 222 -7.48 -15.52 -21.41
CA PHE A 222 -7.63 -16.86 -20.84
C PHE A 222 -6.30 -17.63 -20.72
N TRP A 223 -5.41 -17.54 -21.73
CA TRP A 223 -4.10 -18.21 -21.74
C TRP A 223 -3.14 -17.66 -20.68
N LEU A 224 -3.17 -16.36 -20.38
CA LEU A 224 -2.38 -15.77 -19.31
C LEU A 224 -2.89 -16.22 -17.93
N GLY A 225 -4.21 -16.44 -17.81
CA GLY A 225 -4.81 -17.10 -16.64
C GLY A 225 -4.20 -18.47 -16.35
N TRP A 226 -3.99 -19.30 -17.39
CA TRP A 226 -3.33 -20.60 -17.23
C TRP A 226 -1.90 -20.47 -16.73
N ILE A 227 -1.15 -19.46 -17.17
CA ILE A 227 0.23 -19.22 -16.69
C ILE A 227 0.22 -18.90 -15.18
N PHE A 228 -0.69 -18.05 -14.74
CA PHE A 228 -0.85 -17.72 -13.32
C PHE A 228 -1.22 -18.94 -12.48
N ASP A 229 -2.14 -19.76 -12.96
CA ASP A 229 -2.60 -20.98 -12.26
C ASP A 229 -1.52 -22.08 -12.27
N LEU A 230 -0.77 -22.24 -13.36
CA LEU A 230 0.41 -23.12 -13.40
C LEU A 230 1.53 -22.64 -12.47
N GLY A 231 1.69 -21.33 -12.33
CA GLY A 231 2.60 -20.75 -11.33
C GLY A 231 2.25 -21.15 -9.90
N GLN A 232 0.98 -21.47 -9.61
CA GLN A 232 0.59 -21.99 -8.29
C GLN A 232 1.18 -23.37 -8.00
N CYS A 233 1.46 -24.18 -9.02
CA CYS A 233 2.13 -25.48 -8.85
C CYS A 233 3.50 -25.34 -8.18
N TRP A 234 4.18 -24.20 -8.38
CA TRP A 234 5.43 -23.94 -7.69
C TRP A 234 5.22 -23.82 -6.17
N TYR A 235 4.17 -23.14 -5.70
CA TYR A 235 3.84 -23.08 -4.27
C TYR A 235 3.40 -24.44 -3.74
N SER A 236 2.58 -25.19 -4.48
CA SER A 236 2.21 -26.56 -4.12
C SER A 236 3.43 -27.47 -3.99
N PHE A 237 4.44 -27.28 -4.84
CA PHE A 237 5.70 -27.99 -4.75
C PHE A 237 6.53 -27.54 -3.53
N LEU A 238 6.66 -26.23 -3.29
CA LEU A 238 7.39 -25.69 -2.14
C LEU A 238 6.80 -26.14 -0.80
N LEU A 239 5.48 -26.29 -0.72
CA LEU A 239 4.76 -26.71 0.48
C LEU A 239 4.49 -28.23 0.50
N ARG A 240 5.06 -28.98 -0.44
CA ARG A 240 4.82 -30.43 -0.56
C ARG A 240 5.23 -31.16 0.73
N GLY A 241 4.34 -32.01 1.21
CA GLY A 241 4.55 -32.75 2.47
C GLY A 241 4.12 -31.99 3.72
N THR A 242 3.58 -30.77 3.56
CA THR A 242 2.96 -29.99 4.64
C THR A 242 1.46 -29.82 4.40
N LYS A 243 0.74 -29.40 5.43
CA LYS A 243 -0.65 -28.91 5.37
C LYS A 243 -0.71 -27.39 5.59
N ILE A 244 0.39 -26.69 5.32
CA ILE A 244 0.44 -25.23 5.45
C ILE A 244 -0.58 -24.64 4.49
N GLN A 245 -1.48 -23.81 5.01
CA GLN A 245 -2.42 -23.06 4.19
C GLN A 245 -1.69 -21.88 3.56
N TYR A 246 -1.75 -21.76 2.24
CA TYR A 246 -1.14 -20.64 1.52
C TYR A 246 -2.21 -19.82 0.85
N GLU A 247 -2.20 -18.52 1.10
CA GLU A 247 -3.08 -17.58 0.44
C GLU A 247 -2.29 -16.36 -0.03
N PHE A 248 -2.40 -16.06 -1.32
CA PHE A 248 -1.94 -14.79 -1.87
C PHE A 248 -3.10 -13.81 -1.89
N VAL A 249 -2.99 -12.75 -1.10
CA VAL A 249 -4.06 -11.76 -0.92
C VAL A 249 -3.64 -10.45 -1.57
N SER A 250 -4.59 -9.78 -2.21
CA SER A 250 -4.47 -8.35 -2.55
C SER A 250 -5.69 -7.65 -1.98
N GLY A 251 -5.49 -6.48 -1.38
CA GLY A 251 -6.59 -5.66 -0.90
C GLY A 251 -7.49 -5.21 -2.05
N ASP A 252 -8.80 -5.21 -1.81
CA ASP A 252 -9.79 -4.63 -2.70
C ASP A 252 -10.15 -3.22 -2.21
N PRO A 253 -9.77 -2.14 -2.91
CA PRO A 253 -10.15 -0.79 -2.52
C PRO A 253 -11.66 -0.54 -2.60
N GLY A 254 -12.40 -1.38 -3.33
CA GLY A 254 -13.85 -1.35 -3.46
C GLY A 254 -14.60 -1.93 -2.26
N ASP A 255 -13.94 -2.71 -1.39
CA ASP A 255 -14.57 -3.32 -0.23
C ASP A 255 -14.84 -2.27 0.86
N ARG A 256 -16.07 -1.75 0.85
CA ARG A 256 -16.54 -0.75 1.81
C ARG A 256 -16.58 -1.29 3.23
N GLU A 257 -17.03 -2.53 3.42
CA GLU A 257 -17.18 -3.14 4.75
C GLU A 257 -15.82 -3.30 5.43
N ALA A 258 -14.81 -3.79 4.69
CA ALA A 258 -13.45 -3.91 5.22
C ALA A 258 -12.85 -2.57 5.63
N LEU A 259 -13.13 -1.51 4.87
CA LEU A 259 -12.64 -0.16 5.17
C LEU A 259 -13.35 0.48 6.37
N GLU A 260 -14.66 0.28 6.51
CA GLU A 260 -15.43 0.75 7.66
C GLU A 260 -14.94 0.08 8.94
N LYS A 261 -14.78 -1.26 8.94
CA LYS A 261 -14.18 -2.01 10.06
C LYS A 261 -12.77 -1.51 10.39
N THR A 262 -11.97 -1.20 9.37
CA THR A 262 -10.63 -0.63 9.57
C THR A 262 -10.71 0.75 10.24
N GLY A 263 -11.64 1.60 9.81
CA GLY A 263 -11.92 2.89 10.44
C GLY A 263 -12.31 2.76 11.91
N GLU A 264 -13.18 1.81 12.25
CA GLU A 264 -13.56 1.52 13.63
C GLU A 264 -12.37 1.06 14.48
N MET A 265 -11.50 0.19 13.95
CA MET A 265 -10.30 -0.25 14.65
C MET A 265 -9.32 0.89 14.91
N ILE A 266 -9.21 1.85 13.98
CA ILE A 266 -8.44 3.09 14.17
C ILE A 266 -9.09 3.98 15.22
N ALA A 267 -10.41 4.17 15.16
CA ALA A 267 -11.17 5.00 16.10
C ALA A 267 -11.11 4.45 17.54
N MET A 268 -11.14 3.12 17.70
CA MET A 268 -10.93 2.45 18.98
C MET A 268 -9.47 2.48 19.46
N GLY A 269 -8.55 3.03 18.67
CA GLY A 269 -7.12 3.11 19.00
C GLY A 269 -6.39 1.76 18.95
N LYS A 270 -7.02 0.69 18.43
CA LYS A 270 -6.40 -0.63 18.27
C LYS A 270 -5.31 -0.62 17.20
N ILE A 271 -5.43 0.27 16.23
CA ILE A 271 -4.48 0.47 15.14
C ILE A 271 -4.13 1.95 15.03
N ARG A 272 -2.84 2.25 14.93
CA ARG A 272 -2.32 3.60 14.68
C ARG A 272 -1.46 3.59 13.43
N ALA A 273 -1.71 4.56 12.56
CA ALA A 273 -0.91 4.75 11.36
C ALA A 273 0.49 5.27 11.74
N ILE A 274 1.52 4.57 11.28
CA ILE A 274 2.90 5.04 11.37
C ILE A 274 3.16 5.89 10.13
N ILE A 275 3.28 7.20 10.31
CA ILE A 275 3.38 8.16 9.21
C ILE A 275 4.62 9.04 9.32
N ARG A 276 5.16 9.42 8.17
CA ARG A 276 6.08 10.55 8.01
C ARG A 276 5.34 11.64 7.28
N THR A 277 5.51 12.88 7.72
CA THR A 277 4.80 14.02 7.13
C THR A 277 5.77 15.02 6.53
N VAL A 278 5.38 15.57 5.39
CA VAL A 278 6.05 16.71 4.75
C VAL A 278 4.97 17.67 4.25
N ASN A 279 5.24 18.97 4.27
CA ASN A 279 4.30 19.96 3.75
C ASN A 279 4.43 20.05 2.23
N LEU A 280 3.31 20.19 1.52
CA LEU A 280 3.31 20.35 0.07
C LEU A 280 4.10 21.60 -0.35
N SER A 281 4.12 22.65 0.47
CA SER A 281 4.90 23.87 0.21
C SER A 281 6.42 23.63 0.16
N ASP A 282 6.92 22.57 0.80
CA ASP A 282 8.32 22.17 0.78
C ASP A 282 8.60 21.21 -0.38
N ALA A 283 8.79 21.78 -1.59
CA ALA A 283 9.04 21.01 -2.80
C ALA A 283 10.27 20.09 -2.67
N GLU A 284 11.35 20.58 -2.07
CA GLU A 284 12.58 19.81 -1.92
C GLU A 284 12.39 18.64 -0.94
N GLY A 285 11.74 18.89 0.20
CA GLY A 285 11.39 17.84 1.16
C GLY A 285 10.47 16.78 0.56
N VAL A 286 9.46 17.19 -0.21
CA VAL A 286 8.55 16.26 -0.91
C VAL A 286 9.31 15.38 -1.88
N ARG A 287 10.21 15.95 -2.70
CA ARG A 287 11.06 15.19 -3.62
C ARG A 287 11.96 14.20 -2.87
N ALA A 288 12.63 14.66 -1.82
CA ALA A 288 13.53 13.84 -1.01
C ALA A 288 12.82 12.66 -0.33
N GLU A 289 11.62 12.86 0.21
CA GLU A 289 10.82 11.77 0.76
C GLU A 289 10.30 10.82 -0.32
N CYS A 290 9.91 11.34 -1.49
CA CYS A 290 9.52 10.51 -2.64
C CYS A 290 10.69 9.65 -3.14
N GLU A 291 11.93 10.16 -3.12
CA GLU A 291 13.12 9.36 -3.44
C GLU A 291 13.29 8.18 -2.49
N LYS A 292 13.12 8.39 -1.17
CA LYS A 292 13.15 7.30 -0.17
C LYS A 292 12.07 6.26 -0.45
N VAL A 293 10.86 6.72 -0.79
CA VAL A 293 9.72 5.85 -1.16
C VAL A 293 10.03 5.06 -2.42
N ALA A 294 10.54 5.70 -3.47
CA ALA A 294 10.89 5.06 -4.74
C ALA A 294 12.06 4.07 -4.61
N ALA A 295 13.02 4.37 -3.73
CA ALA A 295 14.16 3.49 -3.44
C ALA A 295 13.80 2.34 -2.50
N ILE A 296 12.64 2.37 -1.85
CA ILE A 296 12.20 1.37 -0.86
C ILE A 296 13.19 1.29 0.33
N LYS A 297 14.02 2.32 0.49
CA LYS A 297 15.13 2.38 1.45
C LYS A 297 14.99 3.65 2.28
N GLY A 298 15.29 3.54 3.57
CA GLY A 298 15.34 4.69 4.49
C GLY A 298 13.99 5.21 5.03
N GLY A 299 12.85 4.77 4.50
CA GLY A 299 11.52 5.20 5.00
C GLY A 299 10.86 4.21 5.98
N PHE A 300 10.54 4.66 7.19
CA PHE A 300 9.70 3.92 8.16
C PHE A 300 8.28 4.51 8.23
N GLY A 301 7.26 3.70 7.98
CA GLY A 301 5.86 4.17 7.87
C GLY A 301 5.48 4.73 6.49
N ARG A 302 4.24 5.23 6.39
CA ARG A 302 3.65 5.82 5.18
C ARG A 302 4.09 7.28 5.02
N LEU A 303 4.42 7.70 3.80
CA LEU A 303 4.63 9.12 3.49
C LEU A 303 3.28 9.81 3.30
N VAL A 304 3.04 10.89 4.05
CA VAL A 304 1.86 11.74 3.96
C VAL A 304 2.30 13.18 3.68
N VAL A 305 1.84 13.73 2.57
CA VAL A 305 2.01 15.13 2.22
C VAL A 305 0.84 15.93 2.76
N ARG A 306 1.09 16.95 3.56
CA ARG A 306 0.08 17.90 4.04
C ARG A 306 -0.15 18.95 2.96
N VAL A 307 -1.38 19.02 2.44
CA VAL A 307 -1.74 19.82 1.24
C VAL A 307 -2.29 21.20 1.63
N VAL A 308 -3.01 21.26 2.74
CA VAL A 308 -3.61 22.49 3.27
C VAL A 308 -3.04 22.74 4.66
N GLU A 309 -2.45 23.91 4.84
CA GLU A 309 -2.32 24.58 6.14
C GLU A 309 -3.47 25.57 6.29
#